data_AF-A0A2E8YYH4-F1
#
_entry.id   AF-A0A2E8YYH4-F1
#
_cell.length_a   1.000
_cell.length_b   1.000
_cell.length_c   1.000
_cell.angle_alpha   90.00
_cell.angle_beta   90.00
_cell.angle_gamma   90.00
#
_symmetry.space_group_name_H-M   'P 1'
#
loop_
_entity.id
_entity.type
_entity.pdbx_description
1 polymer ?
#
loop_
_entity_poly.entity_id
_entity_poly.type
_entity_poly.pdbx_seq_one_letter_code
_entity_poly.pdbx_strand_id
1 'polypeptide(L)'
;MTSVSLGMPAAPPPVLAPRRPTRQIKVGKVGVGSESPISVQSMTTTLTSDVNSTLQQIAELTAAGCDIVRVACPSADDAEALPAIAQKAQIPVIADIHFQPKYVYAAIEAGCAAVRVNPGNIRAFDDQVKQIAKEAADHGTSIRIGVNAGSLDKRLLEKYGKATPEALVESAKWEASLFEEHGFRDFKISVKHNDPVVMVRAYELLAAEGDWPLHLGVTEAGPAFQGTIKSAVAFGHLLSQGIGDTIRVSLSAPPVEEVKVGIQILESLNLKPRRLEIVSCPSCGRAQVDVYKLADEVTAGLEGMEVPLRVAVMGCVVNGPGEAREADLGVASGNGKGQIFVKGEVIKTVPESQIVETLIEEAMRIAEGMEAVDGASAEVSVS
;
A
#
# COMPACT_ATOMS: atom_id res chain seq x y z
N MET A 1 37.27 -10.54 26.86
CA MET A 1 36.88 -10.13 25.49
C MET A 1 36.50 -8.68 25.57
N THR A 2 37.21 -7.80 24.85
CA THR A 2 36.89 -6.37 24.75
C THR A 2 35.51 -6.22 24.12
N SER A 3 34.59 -5.54 24.82
CA SER A 3 33.26 -5.19 24.31
C SER A 3 33.43 -4.29 23.09
N VAL A 4 33.08 -4.81 21.90
CA VAL A 4 32.96 -3.98 20.70
C VAL A 4 31.71 -3.13 20.91
N SER A 5 31.90 -1.82 21.11
CA SER A 5 30.80 -0.86 21.12
C SER A 5 30.23 -0.79 19.71
N LEU A 6 29.00 -1.29 19.52
CA LEU A 6 28.34 -1.36 18.22
C LEU A 6 27.62 -0.06 17.83
N GLY A 7 27.71 0.98 18.66
CA GLY A 7 27.02 2.25 18.43
C GLY A 7 25.50 2.12 18.52
N MET A 8 24.80 3.25 18.40
CA MET A 8 23.34 3.25 18.29
C MET A 8 22.90 2.60 16.97
N PRO A 9 21.72 1.96 16.90
CA PRO A 9 21.17 1.45 15.66
C PRO A 9 21.17 2.56 14.59
N ALA A 10 21.79 2.29 13.45
CA ALA A 10 21.80 3.24 12.35
C ALA A 10 20.38 3.46 11.83
N ALA A 11 20.10 4.67 11.32
CA ALA A 11 18.86 4.93 10.59
C ALA A 11 18.68 3.88 9.47
N PRO A 12 17.43 3.55 9.08
CA PRO A 12 17.18 2.59 8.02
C PRO A 12 18.02 2.91 6.77
N PRO A 13 18.51 1.89 6.04
CA PRO A 13 19.22 2.12 4.78
C PRO A 13 18.40 3.03 3.85
N PRO A 14 19.05 3.86 3.02
CA PRO A 14 18.33 4.68 2.05
C PRO A 14 17.52 3.80 1.09
N VAL A 15 16.47 4.37 0.50
CA VAL A 15 15.69 3.73 -0.56
C VAL A 15 16.58 3.38 -1.76
N LEU A 16 16.20 2.34 -2.51
CA LEU A 16 17.01 1.82 -3.62
C LEU A 16 17.20 2.81 -4.78
N ALA A 17 16.21 3.66 -5.04
CA ALA A 17 16.25 4.71 -6.04
C ALA A 17 15.42 5.92 -5.59
N PRO A 18 15.76 7.15 -6.03
CA PRO A 18 14.89 8.30 -5.84
C PRO A 18 13.54 8.09 -6.55
N ARG A 19 12.49 8.73 -6.04
CA ARG A 19 11.17 8.73 -6.70
C ARG A 19 11.28 9.33 -8.10
N ARG A 20 10.68 8.69 -9.09
CA ARG A 20 10.51 9.26 -10.43
C ARG A 20 9.71 10.56 -10.31
N PRO A 21 10.18 11.70 -10.86
CA PRO A 21 9.41 12.94 -10.85
C PRO A 21 8.04 12.78 -11.52
N THR A 22 6.98 13.19 -10.81
CA THR A 22 5.61 13.21 -11.32
C THR A 22 4.92 14.50 -10.92
N ARG A 23 3.89 14.89 -11.70
CA ARG A 23 2.98 15.95 -11.27
C ARG A 23 2.34 15.59 -9.93
N GLN A 24 1.94 16.60 -9.16
CA GLN A 24 1.20 16.39 -7.92
C GLN A 24 -0.30 16.52 -8.17
N ILE A 25 -1.07 15.58 -7.62
CA ILE A 25 -2.52 15.64 -7.57
C ILE A 25 -3.02 15.47 -6.13
N LYS A 26 -4.28 15.83 -5.88
CA LYS A 26 -4.93 15.56 -4.59
C LYS A 26 -6.09 14.60 -4.77
N VAL A 27 -6.13 13.59 -3.91
CA VAL A 27 -7.31 12.75 -3.71
C VAL A 27 -7.89 13.15 -2.36
N GLY A 28 -8.78 14.15 -2.37
CA GLY A 28 -9.26 14.79 -1.15
C GLY A 28 -8.09 15.42 -0.38
N LYS A 29 -7.83 14.96 0.84
CA LYS A 29 -6.69 15.43 1.66
C LYS A 29 -5.36 14.73 1.36
N VAL A 30 -5.36 13.64 0.59
CA VAL A 30 -4.16 12.82 0.35
C VAL A 30 -3.46 13.27 -0.94
N GLY A 31 -2.20 13.69 -0.83
CA GLY A 31 -1.35 13.97 -2.00
C GLY A 31 -0.94 12.70 -2.72
N VAL A 32 -0.92 12.73 -4.06
CA VAL A 32 -0.42 11.63 -4.90
C VAL A 32 0.52 12.21 -5.95
N GLY A 33 1.75 11.73 -5.93
CA GLY A 33 2.83 12.15 -6.81
C GLY A 33 4.19 11.95 -6.12
N SER A 34 5.27 12.36 -6.79
CA SER A 34 6.65 12.14 -6.35
C SER A 34 7.04 12.90 -5.09
N GLU A 35 6.35 14.00 -4.76
CA GLU A 35 6.59 14.80 -3.56
C GLU A 35 5.74 14.33 -2.36
N SER A 36 4.83 13.38 -2.59
CA SER A 36 3.99 12.78 -1.57
C SER A 36 4.46 11.36 -1.22
N PRO A 37 4.27 10.89 0.02
CA PRO A 37 4.42 9.48 0.35
C PRO A 37 3.54 8.60 -0.55
N ILE A 38 4.01 7.38 -0.85
CA ILE A 38 3.23 6.44 -1.67
C ILE A 38 2.04 5.97 -0.83
N SER A 39 0.84 6.31 -1.27
CA SER A 39 -0.39 5.94 -0.56
C SER A 39 -0.81 4.50 -0.83
N VAL A 40 -1.29 3.81 0.20
CA VAL A 40 -1.90 2.49 0.13
C VAL A 40 -3.40 2.65 -0.02
N GLN A 41 -3.96 2.07 -1.08
CA GLN A 41 -5.40 2.04 -1.32
C GLN A 41 -5.96 0.64 -1.20
N SER A 42 -7.24 0.55 -0.83
CA SER A 42 -8.02 -0.67 -0.89
C SER A 42 -9.39 -0.40 -1.53
N MET A 43 -10.20 -1.45 -1.66
CA MET A 43 -11.55 -1.35 -2.20
C MET A 43 -12.51 -2.13 -1.32
N THR A 44 -13.67 -1.55 -1.02
CA THR A 44 -14.73 -2.25 -0.31
C THR A 44 -15.29 -3.41 -1.14
N THR A 45 -15.84 -4.41 -0.44
CA THR A 45 -16.53 -5.56 -1.03
C THR A 45 -18.00 -5.61 -0.68
N THR A 46 -18.47 -4.70 0.19
CA THR A 46 -19.88 -4.49 0.50
C THR A 46 -20.64 -3.90 -0.69
N LEU A 47 -21.96 -4.03 -0.67
CA LEU A 47 -22.83 -3.27 -1.58
C LEU A 47 -22.81 -1.80 -1.16
N THR A 48 -22.46 -0.90 -2.07
CA THR A 48 -22.32 0.54 -1.76
C THR A 48 -23.65 1.15 -1.32
N SER A 49 -24.78 0.69 -1.87
CA SER A 49 -26.12 1.06 -1.41
C SER A 49 -26.40 0.72 0.07
N ASP A 50 -25.70 -0.25 0.66
CA ASP A 50 -25.67 -0.46 2.10
C ASP A 50 -24.61 0.46 2.75
N VAL A 51 -25.05 1.69 3.02
CA VAL A 51 -24.22 2.76 3.59
C VAL A 51 -23.57 2.34 4.92
N ASN A 52 -24.31 1.64 5.79
CA ASN A 52 -23.80 1.30 7.12
C ASN A 52 -22.72 0.23 7.05
N SER A 53 -22.97 -0.86 6.31
CA SER A 53 -21.97 -1.91 6.11
C SER A 53 -20.73 -1.37 5.41
N THR A 54 -20.91 -0.49 4.42
CA THR A 54 -19.80 0.13 3.69
C THR A 54 -18.98 1.06 4.59
N LEU A 55 -19.62 1.92 5.40
CA LEU A 55 -18.90 2.78 6.36
C LEU A 55 -18.17 1.97 7.44
N GLN A 56 -18.75 0.86 7.91
CA GLN A 56 -18.08 -0.04 8.85
C GLN A 56 -16.82 -0.63 8.23
N GLN A 57 -16.90 -1.15 6.99
CA GLN A 57 -15.72 -1.69 6.31
C GLN A 57 -14.69 -0.60 5.99
N ILE A 58 -15.10 0.62 5.67
CA ILE A 58 -14.18 1.76 5.52
C ILE A 58 -13.44 2.04 6.83
N ALA A 59 -14.12 1.97 7.98
CA ALA A 59 -13.49 2.14 9.29
C ALA A 59 -12.47 1.02 9.58
N GLU A 60 -12.80 -0.24 9.25
CA GLU A 60 -11.86 -1.37 9.35
C GLU A 60 -10.61 -1.15 8.48
N LEU A 61 -10.79 -0.70 7.24
CA LEU A 61 -9.68 -0.39 6.34
C LEU A 61 -8.84 0.79 6.84
N THR A 62 -9.48 1.81 7.41
CA THR A 62 -8.81 2.96 8.01
C THR A 62 -7.95 2.52 9.19
N ALA A 63 -8.49 1.68 10.08
CA ALA A 63 -7.77 1.12 11.22
C ALA A 63 -6.58 0.24 10.79
N ALA A 64 -6.68 -0.43 9.65
CA ALA A 64 -5.58 -1.18 9.05
C ALA A 64 -4.50 -0.31 8.37
N GLY A 65 -4.68 1.01 8.28
CA GLY A 65 -3.73 1.95 7.69
C GLY A 65 -3.96 2.26 6.21
N CYS A 66 -5.18 2.07 5.70
CA CYS A 66 -5.56 2.46 4.34
C CYS A 66 -5.62 4.00 4.22
N ASP A 67 -4.94 4.57 3.22
CA ASP A 67 -4.91 6.01 3.00
C ASP A 67 -6.11 6.51 2.17
N ILE A 68 -6.57 5.70 1.21
CA ILE A 68 -7.65 6.03 0.26
C ILE A 68 -8.49 4.78 0.00
N VAL A 69 -9.81 4.90 0.12
CA VAL A 69 -10.73 3.77 -0.14
C VAL A 69 -11.49 3.96 -1.45
N ARG A 70 -11.74 2.85 -2.13
CA ARG A 70 -12.58 2.82 -3.33
C ARG A 70 -13.87 2.05 -3.07
N VAL A 71 -14.98 2.56 -3.59
CA VAL A 71 -16.30 1.90 -3.55
C VAL A 71 -16.82 1.68 -4.97
N ALA A 72 -17.50 0.57 -5.22
CA ALA A 72 -18.10 0.29 -6.52
C ALA A 72 -19.38 1.10 -6.72
N CYS A 73 -19.64 1.62 -7.91
CA CYS A 73 -20.92 2.29 -8.22
C CYS A 73 -21.53 1.74 -9.51
N PRO A 74 -22.01 0.48 -9.52
CA PRO A 74 -22.62 -0.12 -10.70
C PRO A 74 -24.08 0.31 -10.96
N SER A 75 -24.81 0.79 -9.95
CA SER A 75 -26.24 1.10 -10.05
C SER A 75 -26.60 2.50 -9.55
N ALA A 76 -27.87 2.90 -9.74
CA ALA A 76 -28.38 4.19 -9.28
C ALA A 76 -28.44 4.26 -7.75
N ASP A 77 -28.87 3.17 -7.09
CA ASP A 77 -28.92 3.07 -5.62
C ASP A 77 -27.52 3.27 -5.00
N ASP A 78 -26.47 2.77 -5.68
CA ASP A 78 -25.09 2.99 -5.24
C ASP A 78 -24.70 4.47 -5.38
N ALA A 79 -25.09 5.13 -6.48
CA ALA A 79 -24.84 6.55 -6.70
C ALA A 79 -25.55 7.43 -5.67
N GLU A 80 -26.80 7.08 -5.32
CA GLU A 80 -27.59 7.78 -4.29
C GLU A 80 -27.00 7.61 -2.88
N ALA A 81 -26.25 6.54 -2.62
CA ALA A 81 -25.55 6.31 -1.36
C ALA A 81 -24.23 7.09 -1.22
N LEU A 82 -23.61 7.52 -2.33
CA LEU A 82 -22.30 8.18 -2.33
C LEU A 82 -22.23 9.44 -1.44
N PRO A 83 -23.22 10.36 -1.41
CA PRO A 83 -23.12 11.56 -0.57
C PRO A 83 -22.98 11.22 0.91
N ALA A 84 -23.75 10.25 1.39
CA ALA A 84 -23.69 9.82 2.79
C ALA A 84 -22.35 9.15 3.13
N ILE A 85 -21.79 8.37 2.19
CA ILE A 85 -20.51 7.69 2.36
C ILE A 85 -19.35 8.69 2.32
N ALA A 86 -19.30 9.54 1.30
CA ALA A 86 -18.23 10.53 1.12
C ALA A 86 -18.16 11.54 2.27
N GLN A 87 -19.32 11.95 2.81
CA GLN A 87 -19.38 12.86 3.95
C GLN A 87 -18.91 12.22 5.27
N LYS A 88 -19.18 10.93 5.49
CA LYS A 88 -18.95 10.25 6.79
C LYS A 88 -17.63 9.48 6.85
N ALA A 89 -17.06 9.09 5.70
CA ALA A 89 -15.79 8.40 5.64
C ALA A 89 -14.64 9.28 6.18
N GLN A 90 -13.76 8.67 6.97
CA GLN A 90 -12.61 9.37 7.58
C GLN A 90 -11.42 9.54 6.62
N ILE A 91 -11.44 8.77 5.52
CA ILE A 91 -10.44 8.77 4.46
C ILE A 91 -11.10 9.07 3.11
N PRO A 92 -10.36 9.63 2.13
CA PRO A 92 -10.88 9.95 0.80
C PRO A 92 -11.54 8.74 0.11
N VAL A 93 -12.73 8.96 -0.45
CA VAL A 93 -13.50 7.96 -1.18
C VAL A 93 -13.35 8.16 -2.69
N ILE A 94 -12.98 7.09 -3.39
CA ILE A 94 -12.98 7.02 -4.86
C ILE A 94 -14.21 6.24 -5.32
N ALA A 95 -15.03 6.84 -6.20
CA ALA A 95 -16.10 6.10 -6.88
C ALA A 95 -15.55 5.32 -8.08
N ASP A 96 -15.76 4.00 -8.12
CA ASP A 96 -15.40 3.14 -9.23
C ASP A 96 -16.57 2.97 -10.19
N ILE A 97 -16.51 3.71 -11.31
CA ILE A 97 -17.64 3.81 -12.23
C ILE A 97 -17.29 3.12 -13.54
N HIS A 98 -18.17 2.20 -13.92
CA HIS A 98 -18.12 1.55 -15.21
C HIS A 98 -19.28 2.08 -16.07
N PHE A 99 -18.95 2.70 -17.21
CA PHE A 99 -19.85 2.88 -18.34
C PHE A 99 -21.12 3.72 -18.16
N GLN A 100 -21.16 4.72 -17.25
CA GLN A 100 -22.31 5.64 -17.14
C GLN A 100 -21.89 7.07 -16.74
N PRO A 101 -21.96 8.06 -17.66
CA PRO A 101 -21.63 9.44 -17.33
C PRO A 101 -22.49 10.03 -16.21
N LYS A 102 -23.77 9.65 -16.13
CA LYS A 102 -24.69 10.08 -15.06
C LYS A 102 -24.09 9.83 -13.67
N TYR A 103 -23.47 8.67 -13.46
CA TYR A 103 -22.89 8.33 -12.16
C TYR A 103 -21.59 9.09 -11.90
N VAL A 104 -20.84 9.47 -12.94
CA VAL A 104 -19.64 10.30 -12.79
C VAL A 104 -20.01 11.66 -12.21
N TYR A 105 -21.03 12.31 -12.78
CA TYR A 105 -21.53 13.58 -12.23
C TYR A 105 -22.07 13.40 -10.81
N ALA A 106 -22.88 12.35 -10.56
CA ALA A 106 -23.40 12.08 -9.23
C ALA A 106 -22.29 11.87 -8.19
N ALA A 107 -21.19 11.20 -8.55
CA ALA A 107 -20.05 11.01 -7.65
C ALA A 107 -19.27 12.31 -7.37
N ILE A 108 -19.11 13.16 -8.38
CA ILE A 108 -18.49 14.49 -8.22
C ILE A 108 -19.36 15.35 -7.28
N GLU A 109 -20.66 15.46 -7.57
CA GLU A 109 -21.63 16.21 -6.75
C GLU A 109 -21.75 15.66 -5.32
N ALA A 110 -21.62 14.33 -5.15
CA ALA A 110 -21.61 13.67 -3.84
C ALA A 110 -20.38 14.03 -2.97
N GLY A 111 -19.35 14.67 -3.53
CA GLY A 111 -18.12 15.00 -2.83
C GLY A 111 -17.13 13.83 -2.76
N CYS A 112 -17.20 12.87 -3.70
CA CYS A 112 -16.13 11.89 -3.83
C CYS A 112 -14.80 12.57 -4.16
N ALA A 113 -13.73 12.12 -3.50
CA ALA A 113 -12.40 12.70 -3.63
C ALA A 113 -11.74 12.42 -4.99
N ALA A 114 -12.12 11.31 -5.61
CA ALA A 114 -11.80 11.03 -7.00
C ALA A 114 -12.86 10.16 -7.66
N VAL A 115 -12.89 10.16 -8.99
CA VAL A 115 -13.65 9.18 -9.77
C VAL A 115 -12.69 8.36 -10.61
N ARG A 116 -12.83 7.03 -10.58
CA ARG A 116 -12.16 6.18 -11.56
C ARG A 116 -13.09 5.89 -12.72
N VAL A 117 -12.60 6.20 -13.92
CA VAL A 117 -13.24 5.88 -15.20
C VAL A 117 -12.51 4.72 -15.89
N ASN A 118 -13.26 3.84 -16.56
CA ASN A 118 -12.72 2.76 -17.41
C ASN A 118 -12.95 3.10 -18.89
N PRO A 119 -11.91 3.43 -19.66
CA PRO A 119 -12.15 4.08 -20.94
C PRO A 119 -12.20 3.21 -22.19
N GLY A 120 -12.16 1.87 -22.08
CA GLY A 120 -12.40 0.99 -23.22
C GLY A 120 -13.70 1.29 -24.00
N ASN A 121 -14.60 2.09 -23.42
CA ASN A 121 -15.82 2.61 -24.07
C ASN A 121 -15.97 4.16 -23.96
N ILE A 122 -14.90 4.94 -23.75
CA ILE A 122 -14.98 6.42 -23.64
C ILE A 122 -15.48 7.09 -24.93
N ARG A 123 -15.50 6.43 -26.08
CA ARG A 123 -16.18 6.99 -27.28
C ARG A 123 -17.67 7.28 -27.07
N ALA A 124 -18.34 6.63 -26.11
CA ALA A 124 -19.69 7.01 -25.69
C ALA A 124 -19.73 8.33 -24.88
N PHE A 125 -18.57 8.87 -24.53
CA PHE A 125 -18.30 10.08 -23.76
C PHE A 125 -17.57 11.16 -24.57
N ASP A 126 -17.33 11.00 -25.88
CA ASP A 126 -16.53 11.98 -26.65
C ASP A 126 -17.09 13.42 -26.54
N ASP A 127 -18.40 13.59 -26.34
CA ASP A 127 -19.03 14.90 -26.11
C ASP A 127 -19.07 15.36 -24.64
N GLN A 128 -18.62 14.51 -23.70
CA GLN A 128 -18.76 14.74 -22.26
C GLN A 128 -17.43 14.85 -21.51
N VAL A 129 -16.29 14.43 -22.07
CA VAL A 129 -15.00 14.53 -21.37
C VAL A 129 -14.71 15.98 -20.96
N LYS A 130 -14.99 16.95 -21.84
CA LYS A 130 -14.88 18.39 -21.51
C LYS A 130 -15.72 18.80 -20.31
N GLN A 131 -16.97 18.32 -20.25
CA GLN A 131 -17.87 18.67 -19.15
C GLN A 131 -17.45 17.97 -17.86
N ILE A 132 -17.10 16.68 -17.91
CA ILE A 132 -16.59 15.93 -16.75
C ILE A 132 -15.32 16.60 -16.21
N ALA A 133 -14.37 16.95 -17.09
CA ALA A 133 -13.15 17.64 -16.72
C ALA A 133 -13.42 18.98 -16.03
N LYS A 134 -14.39 19.74 -16.54
CA LYS A 134 -14.82 21.00 -15.94
C LYS A 134 -15.45 20.78 -14.57
N GLU A 135 -16.46 19.90 -14.46
CA GLU A 135 -17.14 19.61 -13.19
C GLU A 135 -16.16 19.08 -12.13
N ALA A 136 -15.27 18.18 -12.53
CA ALA A 136 -14.23 17.63 -11.67
C ALA A 136 -13.29 18.73 -11.16
N ALA A 137 -12.86 19.66 -12.04
CA ALA A 137 -12.03 20.79 -11.64
C ALA A 137 -12.79 21.76 -10.71
N ASP A 138 -14.04 22.09 -11.02
CA ASP A 138 -14.87 23.01 -10.24
C ASP A 138 -15.13 22.48 -8.81
N HIS A 139 -15.17 21.15 -8.63
CA HIS A 139 -15.35 20.49 -7.32
C HIS A 139 -14.05 20.03 -6.65
N GLY A 140 -12.89 20.16 -7.33
CA GLY A 140 -11.62 19.64 -6.82
C GLY A 140 -11.55 18.11 -6.74
N THR A 141 -12.32 17.41 -7.58
CA THR A 141 -12.34 15.96 -7.69
C THR A 141 -11.30 15.50 -8.72
N SER A 142 -10.33 14.67 -8.31
CA SER A 142 -9.36 14.11 -9.27
C SER A 142 -9.92 12.92 -10.04
N ILE A 143 -9.30 12.56 -11.15
CA ILE A 143 -9.69 11.40 -11.96
C ILE A 143 -8.63 10.31 -11.92
N ARG A 144 -9.03 9.03 -11.90
CA ARG A 144 -8.14 7.92 -12.28
C ARG A 144 -8.56 7.36 -13.63
N ILE A 145 -7.66 7.44 -14.59
CA ILE A 145 -7.74 6.77 -15.89
C ILE A 145 -7.25 5.34 -15.69
N GLY A 146 -8.15 4.36 -15.81
CA GLY A 146 -7.83 2.97 -15.48
C GLY A 146 -8.01 2.01 -16.64
N VAL A 147 -6.91 1.71 -17.34
CA VAL A 147 -6.83 0.70 -18.40
C VAL A 147 -6.56 -0.67 -17.79
N ASN A 148 -7.37 -1.66 -18.16
CA ASN A 148 -7.14 -3.06 -17.78
C ASN A 148 -7.12 -3.94 -19.03
N ALA A 149 -6.30 -4.99 -18.99
CA ALA A 149 -6.21 -5.97 -20.08
C ALA A 149 -7.58 -6.57 -20.48
N GLY A 150 -8.44 -6.88 -19.51
CA GLY A 150 -9.76 -7.46 -19.76
C GLY A 150 -10.80 -6.49 -20.36
N SER A 151 -10.52 -5.19 -20.40
CA SER A 151 -11.42 -4.16 -20.95
C SER A 151 -10.72 -3.24 -21.95
N LEU A 152 -9.68 -3.75 -22.62
CA LEU A 152 -8.94 -3.01 -23.63
C LEU A 152 -9.83 -2.74 -24.86
N ASP A 153 -9.68 -1.55 -25.46
CA ASP A 153 -10.39 -1.17 -26.69
C ASP A 153 -10.19 -2.21 -27.80
N LYS A 154 -11.29 -2.60 -28.47
CA LYS A 154 -11.29 -3.57 -29.57
C LYS A 154 -10.31 -3.21 -30.69
N ARG A 155 -10.15 -1.92 -31.03
CA ARG A 155 -9.21 -1.44 -32.04
C ARG A 155 -7.77 -1.77 -31.66
N LEU A 156 -7.43 -1.64 -30.38
CA LEU A 156 -6.09 -1.98 -29.88
C LEU A 156 -5.90 -3.49 -29.82
N LEU A 157 -6.93 -4.24 -29.43
CA LEU A 157 -6.90 -5.70 -29.51
C LEU A 157 -6.73 -6.20 -30.96
N GLU A 158 -7.39 -5.58 -31.93
CA GLU A 158 -7.23 -5.90 -33.36
C GLU A 158 -5.82 -5.54 -33.87
N LYS A 159 -5.29 -4.39 -33.46
CA LYS A 159 -3.94 -3.92 -33.85
C LYS A 159 -2.81 -4.79 -33.29
N TYR A 160 -2.90 -5.17 -32.01
CA TYR A 160 -1.83 -5.86 -31.28
C TYR A 160 -2.08 -7.37 -31.11
N GLY A 161 -3.26 -7.87 -31.45
CA GLY A 161 -3.69 -9.27 -31.31
C GLY A 161 -4.01 -9.70 -29.87
N LYS A 162 -3.46 -9.01 -28.86
CA LYS A 162 -3.69 -9.25 -27.43
C LYS A 162 -3.39 -7.98 -26.63
N ALA A 163 -3.68 -7.99 -25.33
CA ALA A 163 -3.32 -6.91 -24.40
C ALA A 163 -1.81 -6.90 -24.10
N THR A 164 -0.98 -6.51 -25.06
CA THR A 164 0.46 -6.32 -24.86
C THR A 164 0.76 -5.08 -24.01
N PRO A 165 1.96 -4.94 -23.44
CA PRO A 165 2.37 -3.72 -22.75
C PRO A 165 2.15 -2.46 -23.60
N GLU A 166 2.51 -2.50 -24.88
CA GLU A 166 2.37 -1.38 -25.82
C GLU A 166 0.91 -1.03 -26.07
N ALA A 167 0.03 -2.04 -26.17
CA ALA A 167 -1.40 -1.83 -26.34
C ALA A 167 -2.02 -1.13 -25.13
N LEU A 168 -1.63 -1.53 -23.91
CA LEU A 168 -2.09 -0.91 -22.67
C LEU A 168 -1.62 0.55 -22.55
N VAL A 169 -0.36 0.81 -22.90
CA VAL A 169 0.23 2.15 -22.88
C VAL A 169 -0.39 3.05 -23.93
N GLU A 170 -0.63 2.56 -25.14
CA GLU A 170 -1.31 3.32 -26.19
C GLU A 170 -2.73 3.71 -25.76
N SER A 171 -3.49 2.80 -25.14
CA SER A 171 -4.81 3.11 -24.58
C SER A 171 -4.72 4.22 -23.54
N ALA A 172 -3.82 4.06 -22.56
CA ALA A 172 -3.69 5.00 -21.45
C ALA A 172 -3.28 6.41 -21.93
N LYS A 173 -2.35 6.49 -22.89
CA LYS A 173 -1.92 7.77 -23.47
C LYS A 173 -3.02 8.45 -24.26
N TRP A 174 -3.76 7.68 -25.07
CA TRP A 174 -4.89 8.22 -25.81
C TRP A 174 -5.95 8.79 -24.85
N GLU A 175 -6.29 8.06 -23.79
CA GLU A 175 -7.27 8.48 -22.79
C GLU A 175 -6.79 9.70 -21.99
N ALA A 176 -5.52 9.74 -21.60
CA ALA A 176 -4.91 10.90 -20.96
C ALA A 176 -5.02 12.14 -21.84
N SER A 177 -4.81 12.00 -23.16
CA SER A 177 -4.90 13.12 -24.09
C SER A 177 -6.28 13.76 -24.18
N LEU A 178 -7.37 13.00 -23.95
CA LEU A 178 -8.74 13.52 -23.96
C LEU A 178 -9.02 14.47 -22.78
N PHE A 179 -8.37 14.27 -21.64
CA PHE A 179 -8.46 15.21 -20.53
C PHE A 179 -7.47 16.38 -20.71
N GLU A 180 -6.26 16.09 -21.19
CA GLU A 180 -5.22 17.11 -21.38
C GLU A 180 -5.57 18.12 -22.48
N GLU A 181 -6.27 17.73 -23.55
CA GLU A 181 -6.76 18.65 -24.59
C GLU A 181 -7.78 19.67 -24.07
N HIS A 182 -8.40 19.38 -22.93
CA HIS A 182 -9.30 20.28 -22.20
C HIS A 182 -8.63 20.95 -20.99
N GLY A 183 -7.31 20.86 -20.87
CA GLY A 183 -6.53 21.50 -19.81
C GLY A 183 -6.64 20.83 -18.44
N PHE A 184 -7.31 19.68 -18.33
CA PHE A 184 -7.44 18.96 -17.07
C PHE A 184 -6.26 18.04 -16.86
N ARG A 185 -5.48 18.28 -15.80
CA ARG A 185 -4.27 17.50 -15.47
C ARG A 185 -4.34 16.81 -14.10
N ASP A 186 -5.43 17.01 -13.36
CA ASP A 186 -5.67 16.46 -12.02
C ASP A 186 -6.12 14.99 -12.10
N PHE A 187 -5.27 14.16 -12.71
CA PHE A 187 -5.52 12.74 -12.86
C PHE A 187 -4.27 11.89 -12.70
N LYS A 188 -4.50 10.62 -12.32
CA LYS A 188 -3.50 9.54 -12.28
C LYS A 188 -3.88 8.41 -13.22
N ILE A 189 -2.89 7.60 -13.60
CA ILE A 189 -3.09 6.48 -14.54
C ILE A 189 -2.82 5.14 -13.85
N SER A 190 -3.62 4.12 -14.19
CA SER A 190 -3.25 2.71 -13.96
C SER A 190 -3.38 1.92 -15.25
N VAL A 191 -2.38 1.08 -15.54
CA VAL A 191 -2.39 0.06 -16.59
C VAL A 191 -2.25 -1.31 -15.94
N LYS A 192 -3.34 -2.08 -15.80
CA LYS A 192 -3.31 -3.35 -15.04
C LYS A 192 -3.40 -4.56 -15.96
N HIS A 193 -2.59 -5.56 -15.61
CA HIS A 193 -2.59 -6.89 -16.19
C HIS A 193 -2.46 -7.92 -15.05
N ASN A 194 -2.94 -9.15 -15.25
CA ASN A 194 -2.89 -10.22 -14.24
C ASN A 194 -1.53 -10.95 -14.21
N ASP A 195 -0.86 -10.99 -15.35
CA ASP A 195 0.56 -11.32 -15.49
C ASP A 195 1.44 -10.16 -15.00
N PRO A 196 2.25 -10.36 -13.95
CA PRO A 196 3.11 -9.32 -13.39
C PRO A 196 4.21 -8.86 -14.37
N VAL A 197 4.69 -9.71 -15.29
CA VAL A 197 5.74 -9.34 -16.26
C VAL A 197 5.18 -8.34 -17.27
N VAL A 198 3.98 -8.60 -17.79
CA VAL A 198 3.29 -7.68 -18.72
C VAL A 198 2.98 -6.36 -18.03
N MET A 199 2.47 -6.41 -16.79
CA MET A 199 2.19 -5.23 -15.99
C MET A 199 3.45 -4.38 -15.77
N VAL A 200 4.54 -4.98 -15.31
CA VAL A 200 5.83 -4.28 -15.10
C VAL A 200 6.29 -3.56 -16.36
N ARG A 201 6.31 -4.26 -17.51
CA ARG A 201 6.72 -3.65 -18.79
C ARG A 201 5.81 -2.49 -19.19
N ALA A 202 4.50 -2.60 -18.96
CA ALA A 202 3.57 -1.53 -19.27
C ALA A 202 3.83 -0.28 -18.42
N TYR A 203 4.10 -0.43 -17.12
CA TYR A 203 4.44 0.72 -16.25
C TYR A 203 5.81 1.32 -16.57
N GLU A 204 6.83 0.52 -16.91
CA GLU A 204 8.14 1.03 -17.34
C GLU A 204 8.00 1.89 -18.61
N LEU A 205 7.27 1.39 -19.61
CA LEU A 205 6.98 2.14 -20.84
C LEU A 205 6.18 3.42 -20.55
N LEU A 206 5.12 3.33 -19.75
CA LEU A 206 4.29 4.49 -19.41
C LEU A 206 5.08 5.55 -18.61
N ALA A 207 5.95 5.11 -17.70
CA ALA A 207 6.79 5.98 -16.88
C ALA A 207 7.82 6.75 -17.71
N ALA A 208 8.29 6.18 -18.83
CA ALA A 208 9.21 6.83 -19.76
C ALA A 208 8.54 7.88 -20.66
N GLU A 209 7.21 7.85 -20.80
CA GLU A 209 6.46 8.63 -21.79
C GLU A 209 5.84 9.92 -21.24
N GLY A 210 5.84 10.14 -19.92
CA GLY A 210 5.27 11.34 -19.33
C GLY A 210 5.55 11.48 -17.85
N ASP A 211 4.82 12.37 -17.19
CA ASP A 211 4.98 12.74 -15.77
C ASP A 211 3.75 12.37 -14.91
N TRP A 212 2.87 11.50 -15.44
CA TRP A 212 1.65 11.11 -14.74
C TRP A 212 1.96 10.39 -13.41
N PRO A 213 1.18 10.62 -12.34
CA PRO A 213 1.21 9.77 -11.17
C PRO A 213 0.64 8.40 -11.52
N LEU A 214 1.26 7.34 -11.01
CA LEU A 214 0.95 5.96 -11.38
C LEU A 214 0.34 5.21 -10.20
N HIS A 215 -0.88 4.72 -10.40
CA HIS A 215 -1.55 3.79 -9.49
C HIS A 215 -1.15 2.37 -9.85
N LEU A 216 -0.26 1.75 -9.07
CA LEU A 216 0.17 0.37 -9.30
C LEU A 216 -0.89 -0.64 -8.83
N GLY A 217 -1.02 -1.72 -9.58
CA GLY A 217 -1.85 -2.85 -9.18
C GLY A 217 -1.75 -4.02 -10.16
N VAL A 218 -1.49 -5.22 -9.65
CA VAL A 218 -1.73 -6.48 -10.37
C VAL A 218 -3.21 -6.79 -10.22
N THR A 219 -3.96 -6.88 -11.32
CA THR A 219 -5.38 -7.27 -11.26
C THR A 219 -5.50 -8.78 -11.13
N GLU A 220 -6.55 -9.29 -10.49
CA GLU A 220 -6.81 -10.73 -10.38
C GLU A 220 -5.58 -11.52 -9.87
N ALA A 221 -4.88 -11.00 -8.86
CA ALA A 221 -3.63 -11.59 -8.40
C ALA A 221 -3.84 -13.02 -7.82
N GLY A 222 -5.03 -13.27 -7.26
CA GLY A 222 -5.48 -14.58 -6.78
C GLY A 222 -5.65 -14.63 -5.26
N PRO A 223 -5.74 -15.85 -4.67
CA PRO A 223 -5.80 -16.05 -3.23
C PRO A 223 -4.58 -15.49 -2.50
N ALA A 224 -4.71 -15.23 -1.19
CA ALA A 224 -3.73 -14.50 -0.39
C ALA A 224 -2.26 -14.87 -0.67
N PHE A 225 -1.86 -16.15 -0.55
CA PHE A 225 -0.47 -16.55 -0.76
C PHE A 225 0.06 -16.21 -2.17
N GLN A 226 -0.66 -16.65 -3.21
CA GLN A 226 -0.25 -16.42 -4.60
C GLN A 226 -0.32 -14.93 -4.99
N GLY A 227 -1.39 -14.26 -4.58
CA GLY A 227 -1.64 -12.86 -4.88
C GLY A 227 -0.63 -11.93 -4.20
N THR A 228 -0.22 -12.24 -2.97
CA THR A 228 0.85 -11.55 -2.25
C THR A 228 2.17 -11.68 -3.00
N ILE A 229 2.57 -12.89 -3.40
CA ILE A 229 3.83 -13.10 -4.13
C ILE A 229 3.81 -12.34 -5.46
N LYS A 230 2.74 -12.45 -6.26
CA LYS A 230 2.63 -11.73 -7.54
C LYS A 230 2.73 -10.21 -7.36
N SER A 231 2.02 -9.67 -6.36
CA SER A 231 1.99 -8.24 -6.10
C SER A 231 3.35 -7.75 -5.58
N ALA A 232 3.96 -8.47 -4.63
CA ALA A 232 5.26 -8.13 -4.07
C ALA A 232 6.37 -8.17 -5.13
N VAL A 233 6.38 -9.14 -6.03
CA VAL A 233 7.36 -9.21 -7.13
C VAL A 233 7.20 -8.03 -8.09
N ALA A 234 5.97 -7.74 -8.54
CA ALA A 234 5.73 -6.65 -9.48
C ALA A 234 6.00 -5.26 -8.87
N PHE A 235 5.49 -5.03 -7.65
CA PHE A 235 5.65 -3.75 -6.96
C PHE A 235 7.10 -3.58 -6.51
N GLY A 236 7.73 -4.62 -5.97
CA GLY A 236 9.14 -4.62 -5.58
C GLY A 236 10.04 -4.16 -6.71
N HIS A 237 9.85 -4.70 -7.91
CA HIS A 237 10.59 -4.28 -9.10
C HIS A 237 10.37 -2.80 -9.44
N LEU A 238 9.12 -2.37 -9.63
CA LEU A 238 8.82 -0.99 -10.05
C LEU A 238 9.20 0.06 -8.99
N LEU A 239 8.87 -0.20 -7.73
CA LEU A 239 9.15 0.69 -6.62
C LEU A 239 10.65 0.82 -6.34
N SER A 240 11.43 -0.26 -6.55
CA SER A 240 12.90 -0.19 -6.44
C SER A 240 13.55 0.73 -7.48
N GLN A 241 12.83 1.05 -8.56
CA GLN A 241 13.23 1.99 -9.60
C GLN A 241 12.60 3.38 -9.41
N GLY A 242 11.88 3.60 -8.31
CA GLY A 242 11.17 4.85 -8.02
C GLY A 242 9.86 5.03 -8.79
N ILE A 243 9.34 4.00 -9.46
CA ILE A 243 8.10 4.05 -10.25
C ILE A 243 6.90 3.64 -9.38
N GLY A 244 5.93 4.55 -9.24
CA GLY A 244 4.69 4.33 -8.49
C GLY A 244 4.44 5.44 -7.47
N ASP A 245 3.20 5.91 -7.41
CA ASP A 245 2.79 7.04 -6.55
C ASP A 245 1.65 6.67 -5.61
N THR A 246 0.96 5.56 -5.92
CA THR A 246 0.00 4.92 -5.04
C THR A 246 -0.15 3.47 -5.44
N ILE A 247 -0.48 2.58 -4.50
CA ILE A 247 -0.59 1.14 -4.75
C ILE A 247 -1.94 0.60 -4.30
N ARG A 248 -2.38 -0.49 -4.95
CA ARG A 248 -3.42 -1.37 -4.42
C ARG A 248 -3.06 -2.83 -4.72
N VAL A 249 -2.90 -3.63 -3.68
CA VAL A 249 -2.86 -5.11 -3.79
C VAL A 249 -4.29 -5.60 -4.06
N SER A 250 -4.48 -6.58 -4.95
CA SER A 250 -5.82 -7.10 -5.28
C SER A 250 -5.89 -8.59 -4.99
N LEU A 251 -6.43 -8.96 -3.82
CA LEU A 251 -6.48 -10.34 -3.32
C LEU A 251 -7.90 -10.87 -3.32
N SER A 252 -8.04 -12.19 -3.48
CA SER A 252 -9.28 -12.90 -3.16
C SER A 252 -9.33 -13.21 -1.65
N ALA A 253 -9.38 -12.16 -0.83
CA ALA A 253 -9.34 -12.19 0.64
C ALA A 253 -10.07 -10.96 1.21
N PRO A 254 -10.32 -10.88 2.53
CA PRO A 254 -10.84 -9.66 3.15
C PRO A 254 -9.98 -8.43 2.78
N PRO A 255 -10.57 -7.26 2.46
CA PRO A 255 -9.82 -6.10 1.96
C PRO A 255 -8.76 -5.54 2.91
N VAL A 256 -8.87 -5.84 4.21
CA VAL A 256 -7.86 -5.51 5.23
C VAL A 256 -6.52 -6.21 4.93
N GLU A 257 -6.54 -7.44 4.41
CA GLU A 257 -5.33 -8.15 4.03
C GLU A 257 -4.62 -7.48 2.83
N GLU A 258 -5.38 -6.86 1.90
CA GLU A 258 -4.79 -6.07 0.82
C GLU A 258 -3.98 -4.88 1.37
N VAL A 259 -4.49 -4.21 2.41
CA VAL A 259 -3.85 -3.06 3.07
C VAL A 259 -2.58 -3.51 3.78
N LYS A 260 -2.65 -4.55 4.61
CA LYS A 260 -1.50 -5.11 5.34
C LYS A 260 -0.36 -5.48 4.40
N VAL A 261 -0.66 -6.21 3.32
CA VAL A 261 0.34 -6.58 2.30
C VAL A 261 0.92 -5.34 1.62
N GLY A 262 0.09 -4.36 1.27
CA GLY A 262 0.55 -3.11 0.65
C GLY A 262 1.52 -2.33 1.54
N ILE A 263 1.18 -2.17 2.82
CA ILE A 263 2.03 -1.53 3.83
C ILE A 263 3.36 -2.29 3.95
N GLN A 264 3.31 -3.61 4.11
CA GLN A 264 4.51 -4.43 4.27
C GLN A 264 5.46 -4.31 3.07
N ILE A 265 4.93 -4.22 1.84
CA ILE A 265 5.75 -4.01 0.63
C ILE A 265 6.49 -2.66 0.70
N LEU A 266 5.81 -1.58 1.11
CA LEU A 266 6.43 -0.25 1.21
C LEU A 266 7.47 -0.19 2.34
N GLU A 267 7.16 -0.78 3.50
CA GLU A 267 8.07 -0.87 4.65
C GLU A 267 9.34 -1.68 4.32
N SER A 268 9.19 -2.77 3.57
CA SER A 268 10.31 -3.62 3.14
C SER A 268 11.29 -2.89 2.20
N LEU A 269 10.83 -1.84 1.51
CA LEU A 269 11.63 -0.98 0.64
C LEU A 269 12.02 0.35 1.28
N ASN A 270 11.74 0.55 2.57
CA ASN A 270 11.93 1.82 3.29
C ASN A 270 11.17 3.01 2.67
N LEU A 271 10.10 2.75 1.94
CA LEU A 271 9.21 3.77 1.35
C LEU A 271 8.12 4.23 2.32
N LYS A 272 7.92 3.49 3.40
CA LYS A 272 7.10 3.84 4.56
C LYS A 272 7.88 3.46 5.84
N PRO A 273 7.79 4.23 6.93
CA PRO A 273 8.44 3.87 8.18
C PRO A 273 7.98 2.50 8.67
N ARG A 274 8.91 1.65 9.09
CA ARG A 274 8.61 0.34 9.67
C ARG A 274 8.03 0.54 11.07
N ARG A 275 6.94 -0.14 11.40
CA ARG A 275 6.41 -0.20 12.78
C ARG A 275 7.08 -1.33 13.55
N LEU A 276 6.58 -2.55 13.47
CA LEU A 276 7.19 -3.70 14.12
C LEU A 276 7.83 -4.61 13.07
N GLU A 277 9.11 -4.92 13.21
CA GLU A 277 9.81 -5.88 12.33
C GLU A 277 10.36 -7.04 13.16
N ILE A 278 9.74 -8.22 13.01
CA ILE A 278 10.28 -9.46 13.58
C ILE A 278 11.27 -10.06 12.58
N VAL A 279 12.54 -10.14 12.98
CA VAL A 279 13.58 -10.82 12.21
C VAL A 279 13.88 -12.15 12.89
N SER A 280 13.47 -13.25 12.28
CA SER A 280 13.76 -14.59 12.81
C SER A 280 14.69 -15.34 11.88
N CYS A 281 15.58 -16.15 12.45
CA CYS A 281 16.32 -17.10 11.63
C CYS A 281 15.32 -18.15 11.09
N PRO A 282 15.51 -18.68 9.86
CA PRO A 282 14.63 -19.69 9.28
C PRO A 282 14.68 -21.04 10.02
N SER A 283 15.43 -21.15 11.12
CA SER A 283 15.91 -22.38 11.74
C SER A 283 16.88 -23.16 10.84
N CYS A 284 17.53 -24.18 11.41
CA CYS A 284 18.36 -25.16 10.71
C CYS A 284 18.70 -26.33 11.63
N GLY A 285 19.51 -27.30 11.16
CA GLY A 285 20.01 -28.40 12.00
C GLY A 285 20.89 -28.00 13.19
N ARG A 286 21.16 -26.70 13.38
CA ARG A 286 21.85 -26.14 14.56
C ARG A 286 20.89 -25.51 15.57
N ALA A 287 19.60 -25.43 15.26
CA ALA A 287 18.62 -24.85 16.17
C ALA A 287 18.59 -25.66 17.47
N GLN A 288 18.65 -24.95 18.58
CA GLN A 288 18.64 -25.53 19.92
C GLN A 288 17.33 -25.26 20.65
N VAL A 289 16.41 -24.54 20.00
CA VAL A 289 15.05 -24.23 20.46
C VAL A 289 14.09 -24.32 19.27
N ASP A 290 12.80 -24.40 19.56
CA ASP A 290 11.76 -24.26 18.55
C ASP A 290 11.61 -22.78 18.14
N VAL A 291 12.33 -22.41 17.09
CA VAL A 291 12.37 -21.03 16.59
C VAL A 291 11.00 -20.58 16.08
N TYR A 292 10.24 -21.48 15.47
CA TYR A 292 8.93 -21.15 14.90
C TYR A 292 7.98 -20.76 16.02
N LYS A 293 7.87 -21.63 17.04
CA LYS A 293 7.06 -21.35 18.22
C LYS A 293 7.48 -20.04 18.91
N LEU A 294 8.79 -19.84 19.10
CA LEU A 294 9.30 -18.63 19.76
C LEU A 294 8.98 -17.36 18.95
N ALA A 295 9.16 -17.40 17.62
CA ALA A 295 8.86 -16.26 16.76
C ALA A 295 7.35 -15.97 16.72
N ASP A 296 6.51 -16.99 16.66
CA ASP A 296 5.04 -16.84 16.68
C ASP A 296 4.57 -16.23 18.02
N GLU A 297 5.09 -16.73 19.15
CA GLU A 297 4.76 -16.22 20.49
C GLU A 297 5.21 -14.75 20.68
N VAL A 298 6.41 -14.39 20.20
CA VAL A 298 6.89 -13.00 20.23
C VAL A 298 6.05 -12.11 19.31
N THR A 299 5.72 -12.59 18.10
CA THR A 299 4.89 -11.84 17.16
C THR A 299 3.51 -11.55 17.75
N ALA A 300 2.86 -12.56 18.33
CA ALA A 300 1.56 -12.41 18.98
C ALA A 300 1.64 -11.49 20.21
N GLY A 301 2.70 -11.59 21.01
CA GLY A 301 2.89 -10.77 22.20
C GLY A 301 3.17 -9.29 21.93
N LEU A 302 3.61 -8.95 20.71
CA LEU A 302 3.90 -7.59 20.28
C LEU A 302 2.85 -7.04 19.29
N GLU A 303 1.78 -7.79 19.04
CA GLU A 303 0.68 -7.34 18.18
C GLU A 303 0.08 -6.02 18.71
N GLY A 304 -0.11 -5.05 17.81
CA GLY A 304 -0.62 -3.71 18.17
C GLY A 304 0.46 -2.72 18.61
N MET A 305 1.73 -3.09 18.64
CA MET A 305 2.83 -2.16 18.90
C MET A 305 2.96 -1.13 17.75
N GLU A 306 2.83 0.16 18.08
CA GLU A 306 2.88 1.26 17.10
C GLU A 306 4.28 1.89 16.95
N VAL A 307 5.16 1.65 17.92
CA VAL A 307 6.51 2.20 17.92
C VAL A 307 7.40 1.43 16.94
N PRO A 308 8.26 2.12 16.14
CA PRO A 308 9.26 1.50 15.29
C PRO A 308 10.23 0.64 16.13
N LEU A 309 10.10 -0.69 16.06
CA LEU A 309 10.94 -1.63 16.79
C LEU A 309 11.30 -2.84 15.93
N ARG A 310 12.60 -3.12 15.79
CA ARG A 310 13.11 -4.34 15.18
C ARG A 310 13.45 -5.35 16.28
N VAL A 311 12.79 -6.51 16.24
CA VAL A 311 12.97 -7.59 17.23
C VAL A 311 13.56 -8.83 16.56
N ALA A 312 14.74 -9.25 17.01
CA ALA A 312 15.44 -10.42 16.48
C ALA A 312 15.17 -11.69 17.31
N VAL A 313 14.78 -12.80 16.66
CA VAL A 313 14.51 -14.09 17.31
C VAL A 313 15.39 -15.19 16.71
N MET A 314 16.43 -15.59 17.44
CA MET A 314 17.47 -16.48 16.93
C MET A 314 17.54 -17.82 17.66
N GLY A 315 17.56 -18.90 16.89
CA GLY A 315 17.47 -20.27 17.40
C GLY A 315 18.76 -20.94 17.85
N CYS A 316 19.90 -20.27 17.69
CA CYS A 316 21.19 -20.83 18.09
C CYS A 316 22.17 -19.73 18.52
N VAL A 317 23.20 -20.13 19.27
CA VAL A 317 24.25 -19.24 19.77
C VAL A 317 25.37 -18.94 18.76
N VAL A 318 25.31 -19.49 17.54
CA VAL A 318 26.38 -19.35 16.54
C VAL A 318 26.29 -18.00 15.83
N ASN A 319 25.25 -17.79 15.03
CA ASN A 319 25.00 -16.52 14.35
C ASN A 319 24.03 -15.63 15.12
N GLY A 320 23.23 -16.21 16.03
CA GLY A 320 22.19 -15.51 16.75
C GLY A 320 22.66 -14.27 17.51
N PRO A 321 23.80 -14.29 18.22
CA PRO A 321 24.32 -13.10 18.91
C PRO A 321 24.74 -11.97 17.96
N GLY A 322 25.12 -12.26 16.72
CA GLY A 322 25.45 -11.22 15.73
C GLY A 322 24.18 -10.51 15.28
N GLU A 323 23.21 -11.28 14.80
CA GLU A 323 21.93 -10.77 14.28
C GLU A 323 21.10 -10.08 15.37
N ALA A 324 21.09 -10.62 16.61
CA ALA A 324 20.38 -10.01 17.73
C ALA A 324 20.97 -8.67 18.20
N ARG A 325 22.24 -8.39 17.92
CA ARG A 325 22.86 -7.10 18.25
C ARG A 325 22.58 -6.00 17.24
N GLU A 326 22.24 -6.36 16.01
CA GLU A 326 21.84 -5.40 14.96
C GLU A 326 20.37 -4.96 15.07
N ALA A 327 19.60 -5.60 15.95
CA ALA A 327 18.23 -5.26 16.24
C ALA A 327 18.13 -4.34 17.47
N ASP A 328 17.01 -3.62 17.59
CA ASP A 328 16.72 -2.79 18.76
C ASP A 328 16.56 -3.64 20.01
N LEU A 329 15.92 -4.80 19.83
CA LEU A 329 15.71 -5.84 20.81
C LEU A 329 16.00 -7.21 20.17
N GLY A 330 16.57 -8.15 20.89
CA GLY A 330 16.76 -9.49 20.33
C GLY A 330 17.04 -10.58 21.34
N VAL A 331 16.92 -11.82 20.89
CA VAL A 331 17.31 -13.01 21.65
C VAL A 331 18.17 -13.95 20.82
N ALA A 332 19.24 -14.45 21.43
CA ALA A 332 19.96 -15.64 20.97
C ALA A 332 19.71 -16.80 21.93
N SER A 333 19.01 -17.82 21.45
CA SER A 333 18.54 -18.93 22.26
C SER A 333 19.37 -20.20 22.07
N GLY A 334 19.59 -20.94 23.15
CA GLY A 334 20.26 -22.23 23.13
C GLY A 334 20.52 -22.80 24.52
N ASN A 335 20.72 -24.13 24.60
CA ASN A 335 20.96 -24.85 25.86
C ASN A 335 19.96 -24.51 26.99
N GLY A 336 18.66 -24.37 26.65
CA GLY A 336 17.59 -24.05 27.60
C GLY A 336 17.59 -22.62 28.15
N LYS A 337 18.31 -21.70 27.49
CA LYS A 337 18.44 -20.29 27.90
C LYS A 337 18.36 -19.35 26.70
N GLY A 338 17.98 -18.10 26.93
CA GLY A 338 18.04 -17.01 25.96
C GLY A 338 18.90 -15.86 26.48
N GLN A 339 19.84 -15.40 25.66
CA GLN A 339 20.55 -14.14 25.91
C GLN A 339 19.78 -13.02 25.26
N ILE A 340 19.42 -12.00 26.05
CA ILE A 340 18.57 -10.90 25.64
C ILE A 340 19.45 -9.69 25.36
N PHE A 341 19.26 -9.12 24.18
CA PHE A 341 20.01 -7.99 23.66
C PHE A 341 19.11 -6.78 23.56
N VAL A 342 19.57 -5.63 24.01
CA VAL A 342 18.93 -4.33 23.77
C VAL A 342 20.00 -3.41 23.20
N LYS A 343 19.76 -2.85 22.01
CA LYS A 343 20.68 -1.93 21.31
C LYS A 343 22.13 -2.44 21.28
N GLY A 344 22.30 -3.73 20.96
CA GLY A 344 23.62 -4.36 20.85
C GLY A 344 24.24 -4.88 22.15
N GLU A 345 23.65 -4.62 23.32
CA GLU A 345 24.20 -5.04 24.62
C GLU A 345 23.39 -6.17 25.25
N VAL A 346 24.08 -7.14 25.86
CA VAL A 346 23.42 -8.22 26.62
C VAL A 346 22.95 -7.67 27.95
N ILE A 347 21.63 -7.56 28.13
CA ILE A 347 21.04 -7.02 29.37
C ILE A 347 20.71 -8.11 30.39
N LYS A 348 20.29 -9.29 29.92
CA LYS A 348 20.01 -10.44 30.79
C LYS A 348 20.12 -11.77 30.05
N THR A 349 20.32 -12.85 30.82
CA THR A 349 20.19 -14.22 30.33
C THR A 349 19.08 -14.90 31.13
N VAL A 350 18.05 -15.40 30.45
CA VAL A 350 16.86 -15.97 31.08
C VAL A 350 16.70 -17.45 30.70
N PRO A 351 16.01 -18.26 31.51
CA PRO A 351 15.54 -19.58 31.09
C PRO A 351 14.64 -19.46 29.84
N GLU A 352 14.62 -20.50 29.01
CA GLU A 352 13.83 -20.53 27.77
C GLU A 352 12.35 -20.16 27.99
N SER A 353 11.77 -20.61 29.11
CA SER A 353 10.37 -20.34 29.47
C SER A 353 10.06 -18.87 29.76
N GLN A 354 11.07 -18.02 29.95
CA GLN A 354 10.91 -16.59 30.29
C GLN A 354 11.30 -15.68 29.13
N ILE A 355 11.72 -16.21 27.97
CA ILE A 355 12.20 -15.41 26.85
C ILE A 355 11.12 -14.49 26.31
N VAL A 356 9.92 -15.01 26.04
CA VAL A 356 8.82 -14.26 25.43
C VAL A 356 8.37 -13.12 26.34
N GLU A 357 8.03 -13.44 27.59
CA GLU A 357 7.63 -12.46 28.62
C GLU A 357 8.65 -11.32 28.73
N THR A 358 9.93 -11.70 28.81
CA THR A 358 11.04 -10.77 28.85
C THR A 358 11.12 -9.85 27.63
N LEU A 359 11.02 -10.38 26.41
CA LEU A 359 11.13 -9.58 25.21
C LEU A 359 9.99 -8.56 25.15
N ILE A 360 8.79 -8.98 25.54
CA ILE A 360 7.63 -8.11 25.60
C ILE A 360 7.82 -6.98 26.63
N GLU A 361 8.29 -7.29 27.84
CA GLU A 361 8.60 -6.28 28.87
C GLU A 361 9.61 -5.24 28.39
N GLU A 362 10.69 -5.69 27.74
CA GLU A 362 11.74 -4.80 27.24
C GLU A 362 11.24 -3.98 26.04
N ALA A 363 10.44 -4.57 25.15
CA ALA A 363 9.81 -3.86 24.05
C ALA A 363 8.88 -2.74 24.56
N MET A 364 8.05 -3.01 25.57
CA MET A 364 7.21 -1.99 26.21
C MET A 364 8.05 -0.89 26.86
N ARG A 365 9.13 -1.23 27.56
CA ARG A 365 10.03 -0.23 28.17
C ARG A 365 10.70 0.64 27.12
N ILE A 366 11.12 0.07 25.99
CA ILE A 366 11.68 0.84 24.88
C ILE A 366 10.60 1.76 24.28
N ALA A 367 9.39 1.25 24.09
CA ALA A 367 8.25 2.00 23.58
C ALA A 367 7.86 3.18 24.48
N GLU A 368 7.88 3.02 25.81
CA GLU A 368 7.62 4.12 26.76
C GLU A 368 8.66 5.27 26.66
N GLY A 369 9.88 4.94 26.25
CA GLY A 369 10.97 5.91 26.05
C GLY A 369 11.02 6.53 24.66
N MET A 370 10.16 6.11 23.72
CA MET A 370 10.10 6.59 22.35
C MET A 370 8.78 7.34 22.15
N GLU A 371 8.83 8.58 21.66
CA GLU A 371 7.61 9.26 21.23
C GLU A 371 6.97 8.46 20.09
N ALA A 372 5.65 8.27 20.14
CA ALA A 372 4.91 7.62 19.07
C ALA A 372 5.19 8.36 17.76
N VAL A 373 5.53 7.63 16.69
CA VAL A 373 5.76 8.23 15.37
C VAL A 373 4.40 8.68 14.85
N ASP A 374 4.10 9.97 15.03
CA ASP A 374 2.92 10.61 14.48
C ASP A 374 2.95 10.47 12.94
N GLY A 375 2.18 9.50 12.44
CA GLY A 375 1.83 9.44 11.03
C GLY A 375 0.83 10.54 10.72
N ALA A 376 1.32 11.77 10.51
CA ALA A 376 0.56 12.92 10.02
C ALA A 376 -0.91 12.95 10.50
N SER A 377 -1.12 13.05 11.80
CA SER A 377 -2.40 13.47 12.35
C SER A 377 -2.58 14.94 11.96
N ALA A 378 -3.68 15.24 11.26
CA ALA A 378 -4.01 16.61 10.88
C ALA A 378 -4.10 17.47 12.14
N GLU A 379 -3.31 18.55 12.21
CA GLU A 379 -3.45 19.56 13.25
C GLU A 379 -4.88 20.12 13.21
N VAL A 380 -5.68 19.76 14.21
CA VAL A 380 -6.98 20.40 14.45
C VAL A 380 -6.70 21.73 15.15
N SER A 381 -6.56 22.80 14.37
CA SER A 381 -6.67 24.15 14.92
C SER A 381 -8.14 24.50 15.06
N VAL A 382 -8.64 24.56 16.29
CA VAL A 382 -9.92 25.21 16.58
C VAL A 382 -9.66 26.71 16.68
N SER A 383 -10.12 27.46 15.69
CA SER A 383 -10.35 28.90 15.77
C SER A 383 -11.75 29.23 15.31
#